data_AF-A0A1E1W4Y7-F1
#
_entry.id   AF-A0A1E1W4Y7-F1
#
_cell.length_a   1.000
_cell.length_b   1.000
_cell.length_c   1.000
_cell.angle_alpha   90.00
_cell.angle_beta   90.00
_cell.angle_gamma   90.00
#
_symmetry.space_group_name_H-M   'P 1'
#
loop_
_entity.id
_entity.type
_entity.pdbx_description
1 polymer ?
#
loop_
_entity_poly.entity_id
_entity_poly.type
_entity_poly.pdbx_seq_one_letter_code
_entity_poly.pdbx_strand_id
1 'polypeptide(L)'
;ETCKPECTLNSDCPSNQACRQNKCYDPCPGTCGINALCNVINHIPSCSCPDQHYGDPYKICTFKQQVEITDPCNPSPCGPNSQCKSQNNIATCTCLSGYQGSPPMCRPECTSSSECTLDKVC
;
A
#
# COMPACT_ATOMS: atom_id res chain seq x y z
N GLU A 1 -18.67 -33.37 -45.64
CA GLU A 1 -17.94 -33.55 -44.37
C GLU A 1 -18.57 -32.69 -43.29
N THR A 2 -18.84 -33.28 -42.13
CA THR A 2 -19.34 -32.55 -40.97
C THR A 2 -18.15 -31.98 -40.22
N CYS A 3 -18.05 -30.65 -40.12
CA CYS A 3 -17.02 -30.00 -39.31
C CYS A 3 -17.35 -30.27 -37.84
N LYS A 4 -16.65 -31.21 -37.21
CA LYS A 4 -16.84 -31.51 -35.79
C LYS A 4 -16.11 -30.42 -34.98
N PRO A 5 -16.80 -29.73 -34.06
CA PRO A 5 -16.17 -28.73 -33.21
C PRO A 5 -15.18 -29.38 -32.22
N GLU A 6 -14.17 -28.64 -31.82
CA GLU A 6 -13.20 -29.07 -30.79
C GLU A 6 -13.88 -29.15 -29.40
N CYS A 7 -14.73 -28.16 -29.10
CA CYS A 7 -15.54 -28.11 -27.89
C CYS A 7 -16.95 -27.57 -28.18
N THR A 8 -17.93 -27.91 -27.35
CA THR A 8 -19.24 -27.26 -27.30
C THR A 8 -19.53 -26.65 -25.93
N LEU A 9 -18.88 -27.18 -24.88
CA LEU A 9 -18.98 -26.73 -23.50
C LEU A 9 -17.58 -26.51 -22.91
N ASN A 10 -17.51 -25.69 -21.86
CA ASN A 10 -16.26 -25.47 -21.13
C ASN A 10 -15.67 -26.77 -20.56
N SER A 11 -16.53 -27.70 -20.11
CA SER A 11 -16.14 -29.01 -19.59
C SER A 11 -15.46 -29.92 -20.60
N ASP A 12 -15.57 -29.64 -21.91
CA ASP A 12 -14.85 -30.38 -22.94
C ASP A 12 -13.37 -29.96 -23.02
N CYS A 13 -13.05 -28.79 -22.46
CA CYS A 13 -11.70 -28.26 -22.37
C CYS A 13 -11.04 -28.65 -21.04
N PRO A 14 -9.70 -28.63 -20.97
CA PRO A 14 -8.98 -28.69 -19.71
C PRO A 14 -9.41 -27.59 -18.74
N SER A 15 -9.22 -27.78 -17.43
CA SER A 15 -9.63 -26.82 -16.39
C SER A 15 -8.97 -25.43 -16.52
N ASN A 16 -7.85 -25.33 -17.24
CA ASN A 16 -7.13 -24.09 -17.52
C ASN A 16 -7.53 -23.41 -18.85
N GLN A 17 -8.53 -23.93 -19.56
CA GLN A 17 -9.00 -23.41 -20.85
C GLN A 17 -10.52 -23.24 -20.83
N ALA A 18 -11.05 -22.37 -21.69
CA ALA A 18 -12.49 -22.18 -21.87
C ALA A 18 -12.89 -22.46 -23.31
N CYS A 19 -14.14 -22.83 -23.54
CA CYS A 19 -14.67 -23.04 -24.88
C CYS A 19 -15.21 -21.72 -25.45
N ARG A 20 -14.69 -21.28 -26.59
CA ARG A 20 -15.22 -20.13 -27.33
C ARG A 20 -15.15 -20.39 -28.81
N GLN A 21 -16.27 -20.14 -29.50
CA GLN A 21 -16.37 -20.38 -30.95
C GLN A 21 -15.89 -21.79 -31.34
N ASN A 22 -16.33 -22.79 -30.58
CA ASN A 22 -16.02 -24.20 -30.83
C ASN A 22 -14.54 -24.58 -30.73
N LYS A 23 -13.72 -23.78 -30.02
CA LYS A 23 -12.30 -24.00 -29.79
C LYS A 23 -11.93 -23.76 -28.32
N CYS A 24 -11.05 -24.60 -27.76
CA CYS A 24 -10.51 -24.36 -26.43
C CYS A 24 -9.41 -23.28 -26.50
N TYR A 25 -9.50 -22.28 -25.64
CA TYR A 25 -8.51 -21.20 -25.57
C TYR A 25 -8.24 -20.82 -24.12
N ASP A 26 -7.07 -20.23 -23.88
CA ASP A 26 -6.73 -19.67 -22.58
C ASP A 26 -7.47 -18.33 -22.39
N PRO A 27 -8.31 -18.20 -21.34
CA PRO A 27 -9.03 -16.95 -21.07
C PRO A 27 -8.20 -15.86 -20.38
N CYS A 28 -6.92 -16.11 -20.05
CA CYS A 28 -6.05 -15.13 -19.38
C CYS A 28 -5.58 -13.94 -20.23
N PRO A 29 -5.18 -14.10 -21.51
CA PRO A 29 -4.66 -13.01 -22.32
C PRO A 29 -5.66 -11.85 -22.45
N GLY A 30 -5.32 -10.70 -21.88
CA GLY A 30 -6.15 -9.48 -21.94
C GLY A 30 -7.22 -9.35 -20.85
N THR A 31 -7.31 -10.28 -19.90
CA THR A 31 -8.30 -10.22 -18.81
C THR A 31 -7.78 -9.54 -17.55
N CYS A 32 -6.52 -9.79 -17.17
CA CYS A 32 -5.93 -9.23 -15.95
C CYS A 32 -5.15 -7.94 -16.20
N GLY A 33 -5.02 -7.13 -15.15
CA GLY A 33 -4.28 -5.87 -15.16
C GLY A 33 -2.77 -6.04 -15.21
N ILE A 34 -2.06 -4.91 -15.26
CA ILE A 34 -0.59 -4.88 -15.31
C ILE A 34 -0.02 -5.42 -13.99
N ASN A 35 1.00 -6.28 -14.07
CA ASN A 35 1.64 -6.97 -12.93
C ASN A 35 0.68 -7.83 -12.08
N ALA A 36 -0.48 -8.23 -12.62
CA ALA A 36 -1.38 -9.18 -11.99
C ALA A 36 -1.08 -10.61 -12.43
N LEU A 37 -1.30 -11.57 -11.53
CA LEU A 37 -1.30 -13.00 -11.84
C LEU A 37 -2.69 -13.39 -12.33
N CYS A 38 -2.73 -14.15 -13.43
CA CYS A 38 -3.95 -14.76 -13.94
C CYS A 38 -3.96 -16.26 -13.63
N ASN A 39 -5.01 -16.72 -12.97
CA ASN A 39 -5.26 -18.14 -12.70
C ASN A 39 -6.62 -18.52 -13.24
N VAL A 40 -6.71 -19.62 -13.99
CA VAL A 40 -8.00 -20.09 -14.52
C VAL A 40 -8.57 -21.12 -13.56
N ILE A 41 -9.72 -20.81 -12.96
CA ILE A 41 -10.42 -21.66 -12.00
C ILE A 41 -11.78 -22.00 -12.62
N ASN A 42 -12.03 -23.29 -12.84
CA ASN A 42 -13.27 -23.78 -13.48
C ASN A 42 -13.57 -23.07 -14.81
N HIS A 43 -12.56 -22.97 -15.70
CA HIS A 43 -12.66 -22.30 -17.01
C HIS A 43 -12.90 -20.79 -16.94
N ILE A 44 -12.78 -20.18 -15.75
CA ILE A 44 -12.98 -18.74 -15.53
C ILE A 44 -11.64 -18.12 -15.12
N PRO A 45 -11.18 -17.05 -15.78
CA PRO A 45 -9.97 -16.33 -15.38
C PRO A 45 -10.23 -15.57 -14.07
N SER A 46 -9.32 -15.75 -13.11
CA SER A 46 -9.30 -15.07 -11.83
C SER A 46 -7.98 -14.31 -11.69
N CYS A 47 -8.08 -13.00 -11.45
CA CYS A 47 -6.92 -12.13 -11.35
C CYS A 47 -6.59 -11.84 -9.88
N SER A 48 -5.31 -11.94 -9.52
CA SER A 48 -4.82 -11.64 -8.18
C SER A 48 -3.48 -10.91 -8.24
N CYS A 49 -3.22 -9.99 -7.30
CA CYS A 49 -1.90 -9.38 -7.21
C CYS A 49 -0.89 -10.36 -6.60
N PRO A 50 0.33 -10.47 -7.16
CA PRO A 50 1.40 -11.30 -6.60
C PRO A 50 1.84 -10.79 -5.22
N ASP A 51 2.59 -11.64 -4.50
CA ASP A 51 3.20 -11.25 -3.23
C ASP A 51 4.00 -9.95 -3.35
N GLN A 52 3.98 -9.16 -2.28
CA GLN A 52 4.58 -7.82 -2.24
C GLN A 52 3.95 -6.82 -3.25
N HIS A 53 2.78 -7.09 -3.83
CA HIS A 53 2.04 -6.12 -4.63
C HIS A 53 0.67 -5.81 -4.02
N TYR A 54 0.15 -4.63 -4.32
CA TYR A 54 -1.18 -4.18 -3.87
C TYR A 54 -1.87 -3.38 -4.97
N GLY A 55 -3.19 -3.29 -4.94
CA GLY A 55 -3.97 -2.55 -5.93
C GLY A 55 -5.15 -3.36 -6.47
N ASP A 56 -5.60 -3.00 -7.67
CA ASP A 56 -6.70 -3.65 -8.35
C ASP A 56 -6.15 -4.65 -9.39
N PRO A 57 -6.35 -5.97 -9.20
CA PRO A 57 -5.78 -6.98 -10.08
C PRO A 57 -6.35 -6.97 -11.51
N TYR A 58 -7.45 -6.26 -11.77
CA TYR A 58 -8.00 -6.07 -13.11
C TYR A 58 -7.50 -4.79 -13.80
N LYS A 59 -6.78 -3.92 -13.07
CA LYS A 59 -6.21 -2.68 -13.62
C LYS A 59 -4.70 -2.66 -13.51
N ILE A 60 -4.17 -2.64 -12.29
CA ILE A 60 -2.74 -2.55 -11.99
C ILE A 60 -2.45 -3.01 -10.57
N CYS A 61 -1.44 -3.87 -10.44
CA CYS A 61 -0.80 -4.20 -9.17
C CYS A 61 0.51 -3.41 -9.04
N THR A 62 0.64 -2.69 -7.93
CA THR A 62 1.79 -1.85 -7.62
C THR A 62 2.69 -2.55 -6.60
N PHE A 63 3.99 -2.55 -6.83
CA PHE A 63 4.95 -3.12 -5.89
C PHE A 63 4.94 -2.34 -4.58
N LYS A 64 4.87 -3.07 -3.47
CA LYS A 64 4.94 -2.57 -2.11
C LYS A 64 6.41 -2.32 -1.82
N GLN A 65 6.89 -1.14 -2.21
CA GLN A 65 8.24 -0.73 -1.87
C GLN A 65 8.36 -0.75 -0.35
N GLN A 66 9.17 -1.64 0.19
CA GLN A 66 9.58 -1.56 1.59
C GLN A 66 10.37 -0.27 1.69
N VAL A 67 9.70 0.79 2.16
CA VAL A 67 10.41 2.00 2.56
C VAL A 67 11.20 1.58 3.78
N GLU A 68 12.47 1.23 3.59
CA GLU A 68 13.43 1.26 4.67
C GLU A 68 13.37 2.68 5.21
N ILE A 69 12.74 2.85 6.37
CA ILE A 69 12.75 4.12 7.09
C ILE A 69 14.19 4.29 7.56
N THR A 70 15.04 4.83 6.70
CA THR A 70 16.46 5.07 6.97
C THR A 70 16.65 6.08 8.10
N ASP A 71 15.66 6.96 8.29
CA ASP A 71 15.58 7.86 9.43
C ASP A 71 14.15 7.91 9.96
N PRO A 72 13.86 7.42 11.19
CA PRO A 72 12.53 7.47 11.78
C PRO A 72 12.05 8.91 12.02
N CYS A 73 12.94 9.91 11.93
CA CYS A 73 12.59 11.33 11.97
C CYS A 73 12.27 11.95 10.60
N ASN A 74 12.29 11.19 9.50
CA ASN A 74 12.00 11.71 8.17
C ASN A 74 11.06 10.79 7.36
N PRO A 75 9.78 11.16 7.16
CA PRO A 75 9.12 12.38 7.65
C PRO A 75 8.87 12.32 9.17
N SER A 76 9.03 13.46 9.86
CA SER A 76 8.96 13.51 11.33
C SER A 76 7.56 13.16 11.86
N PRO A 77 7.42 12.12 12.71
CA PRO A 77 6.15 11.77 13.33
C PRO A 77 5.83 12.67 14.54
N CYS A 78 6.76 13.52 14.98
CA CYS A 78 6.71 14.20 16.27
C CYS A 78 5.80 15.43 16.34
N GLY A 79 5.19 15.85 15.22
CA GLY A 79 4.34 17.04 15.18
C GLY A 79 5.09 18.37 15.35
N PRO A 80 4.38 19.50 15.30
CA PRO A 80 4.98 20.84 15.38
C PRO A 80 5.56 21.11 16.78
N ASN A 81 6.58 22.00 16.84
CA ASN A 81 7.26 22.41 18.07
C ASN A 81 7.91 21.26 18.89
N SER A 82 8.14 20.12 18.24
CA SER A 82 8.81 18.96 18.81
C SER A 82 10.10 18.66 18.07
N GLN A 83 11.18 18.42 18.82
CA GLN A 83 12.43 17.89 18.32
C GLN A 83 12.33 16.36 18.21
N CYS A 84 12.58 15.84 17.01
CA CYS A 84 12.74 14.40 16.81
C CYS A 84 14.21 14.00 17.01
N LYS A 85 14.45 12.94 17.79
CA LYS A 85 15.75 12.30 17.97
C LYS A 85 15.63 10.83 17.61
N SER A 86 16.43 10.34 16.68
CA SER A 86 16.50 8.92 16.33
C SER A 86 17.38 8.19 17.35
N GLN A 87 16.76 7.39 18.23
CA GLN A 87 17.48 6.56 19.21
C GLN A 87 17.14 5.09 18.94
N ASN A 88 18.15 4.28 18.60
CA ASN A 88 17.99 2.86 18.24
C ASN A 88 16.98 2.59 17.11
N ASN A 89 17.01 3.37 16.02
CA ASN A 89 16.02 3.30 14.92
C ASN A 89 14.56 3.61 15.33
N ILE A 90 14.35 4.24 16.48
CA ILE A 90 13.02 4.70 16.94
C ILE A 90 13.03 6.23 17.01
N ALA A 91 11.97 6.87 16.50
CA ALA A 91 11.75 8.29 16.66
C ALA A 91 11.35 8.59 18.10
N THR A 92 12.24 9.21 18.85
CA THR A 92 11.96 9.78 20.17
C THR A 92 11.62 11.24 20.00
N CYS A 93 10.40 11.62 20.37
CA CYS A 93 9.92 12.99 20.27
C CYS A 93 10.08 13.71 21.61
N THR A 94 10.62 14.93 21.60
CA THR A 94 10.71 15.79 22.78
C THR A 94 10.29 17.21 22.42
N CYS A 95 9.55 17.92 23.28
CA CYS A 95 9.19 19.33 23.01
C CYS A 95 10.46 20.22 22.94
N LEU A 96 10.45 21.23 22.07
CA LEU A 96 11.51 22.23 22.00
C LEU A 96 11.59 23.04 23.30
N SER A 97 12.76 23.64 23.57
CA SER A 97 12.91 24.57 24.71
C SER A 97 11.90 25.71 24.61
N GLY A 98 11.18 25.97 25.70
CA GLY A 98 10.05 26.91 25.69
C GLY A 98 8.69 26.25 25.39
N TYR A 99 8.65 24.94 25.13
CA TYR A 99 7.43 24.17 24.97
C TYR A 99 7.38 23.00 25.98
N GLN A 100 6.21 22.78 26.57
CA GLN A 100 5.93 21.73 27.55
C GLN A 100 4.76 20.85 27.08
N GLY A 101 4.65 19.66 27.68
CA GLY A 101 3.63 18.66 27.36
C GLY A 101 4.21 17.43 26.70
N SER A 102 3.38 16.71 25.94
CA SER A 102 3.77 15.47 25.26
C SER A 102 3.59 15.63 23.75
N PRO A 103 4.63 15.38 22.93
CA PRO A 103 4.51 15.35 21.48
C PRO A 103 3.40 14.37 21.04
N PRO A 104 2.62 14.68 19.98
CA PRO A 104 2.75 15.81 19.06
C PRO A 104 2.08 17.12 19.54
N MET A 105 1.51 17.13 20.75
CA MET A 105 0.79 18.27 21.32
C MET A 105 1.66 19.07 22.29
N CYS A 106 2.83 19.52 21.83
CA CYS A 106 3.65 20.45 22.58
C CYS A 106 3.02 21.85 22.60
N ARG A 107 2.92 22.46 23.79
CA ARG A 107 2.38 23.81 23.98
C ARG A 107 3.44 24.72 24.55
N PRO A 108 3.46 26.02 24.22
CA PRO A 108 4.43 26.94 24.77
C PRO A 108 4.29 27.01 26.31
N GLU A 109 5.41 27.21 27.00
CA GLU A 109 5.48 27.31 28.46
C GLU A 109 4.72 28.53 29.00
N CYS A 110 4.63 29.58 28.19
CA CYS A 110 3.80 30.75 28.44
C CYS A 110 3.14 31.18 27.12
N THR A 111 1.92 31.67 27.18
CA THR A 111 1.23 32.26 26.01
C THR A 111 1.18 33.78 26.05
N SER A 112 1.57 34.36 27.19
CA SER A 112 1.65 35.79 27.42
C SER A 112 2.87 36.09 28.28
N SER A 113 3.56 37.20 27.99
CA SER A 113 4.71 37.68 28.78
C SER A 113 4.36 37.98 30.24
N SER A 114 3.06 38.07 30.59
CA SER A 114 2.58 38.17 31.97
C SER A 114 2.56 36.84 32.74
N GLU A 115 2.66 35.71 32.04
CA GLU A 115 2.62 34.34 32.61
C GLU A 115 4.02 33.71 32.74
N CYS A 116 5.05 34.36 32.19
CA CYS A 116 6.43 33.91 32.28
C CYS A 116 7.12 34.47 33.52
N THR A 117 8.08 33.72 34.07
CA THR A 117 9.01 34.24 35.07
C THR A 117 9.67 35.50 34.53
N LEU A 118 9.92 36.51 35.39
CA LEU A 118 10.48 37.84 35.06
C LEU A 118 11.74 37.85 34.17
N ASP A 119 12.38 36.69 33.98
CA ASP A 119 13.58 36.47 33.16
C ASP A 119 13.28 36.00 31.72
N LYS A 120 12.00 35.79 31.33
CA LYS A 120 11.60 35.32 30.00
C LYS A 120 10.40 36.08 29.43
N VAL A 121 10.41 36.30 28.11
CA VAL A 121 9.37 37.01 27.36
C VAL A 121 8.95 36.15 26.17
N CYS A 122 7.64 36.08 25.88
CA CYS A 122 7.10 35.41 24.69
C CYS A 122 7.07 36.32 23.47
#